data_AF-A0A4T2GQE4-F1
#
_entry.id   AF-A0A4T2GQE4-F1
#
_cell.length_a   1.000
_cell.length_b   1.000
_cell.length_c   1.000
_cell.angle_alpha   90.00
_cell.angle_beta   90.00
_cell.angle_gamma   90.00
#
_symmetry.space_group_name_H-M   'P 1'
#
loop_
_entity.id
_entity.type
_entity.pdbx_description
1 polymer ?
#
loop_
_entity_poly.entity_id
_entity_poly.type
_entity_poly.pdbx_seq_one_letter_code
_entity_poly.pdbx_strand_id
1 'polypeptide(L)'
;MKKSKILQLNNAFIQSERKKTQHQLVERQQKNRFMGAILILVIFLFMLPAYNLVGTYTNIQQQEKKLAELEKNYEELTKEQKQEAEMVAKLKNEEYAAKYVRAKYQYSKEGEFVYNIPGLPK
;
A
#
# COMPACT_ATOMS: atom_id res chain seq x y z
N MET A 1 58.94 30.64 38.99
CA MET A 1 59.13 29.18 38.80
C MET A 1 60.09 28.94 37.65
N LYS A 2 61.20 28.23 37.91
CA LYS A 2 62.34 28.05 36.98
C LYS A 2 61.99 26.95 35.96
N LYS A 3 61.94 27.26 34.66
CA LYS A 3 61.77 26.25 33.60
C LYS A 3 63.06 25.43 33.49
N SER A 4 62.98 24.11 33.72
CA SER A 4 64.08 23.19 33.45
C SER A 4 64.32 23.14 31.95
N LYS A 5 65.55 23.48 31.52
CA LYS A 5 65.97 23.38 30.13
C LYS A 5 66.31 21.92 29.83
N ILE A 6 65.29 21.12 29.53
CA ILE A 6 65.46 19.72 29.16
C ILE A 6 66.04 19.68 27.74
N LEU A 7 67.26 19.16 27.60
CA LEU A 7 67.88 18.92 26.31
C LEU A 7 67.21 17.70 25.69
N GLN A 8 66.41 17.93 24.65
CA GLN A 8 65.84 16.82 23.88
C GLN A 8 66.98 16.16 23.10
N LEU A 9 67.18 14.85 23.29
CA LEU A 9 68.16 14.09 22.50
C LEU A 9 67.73 14.11 21.03
N ASN A 10 68.40 14.94 20.23
CA ASN A 10 68.12 15.09 18.81
C ASN A 10 69.06 14.17 18.01
N ASN A 11 68.67 12.91 17.86
CA ASN A 11 69.43 11.91 17.11
C ASN A 11 68.62 11.45 15.88
N ALA A 12 69.33 11.18 14.78
CA ALA A 12 68.80 10.61 13.55
C ALA A 12 67.91 9.38 13.79
N PHE A 13 68.28 8.51 14.75
CA PHE A 13 67.46 7.35 15.11
C PHE A 13 66.08 7.75 15.64
N ILE A 14 66.03 8.67 16.62
CA ILE A 14 64.77 9.16 17.22
C ILE A 14 63.90 9.87 16.18
N GLN A 15 64.51 10.62 15.25
CA GLN A 15 63.78 11.24 14.15
C GLN A 15 63.21 10.21 13.18
N SER A 16 63.96 9.17 12.82
CA SER A 16 63.50 8.11 11.92
C SER A 16 62.33 7.31 12.51
N GLU A 17 62.39 6.97 13.80
CA GLU A 17 61.31 6.27 14.50
C GLU A 17 60.07 7.15 14.62
N ARG A 18 60.22 8.44 14.95
CA ARG A 18 59.10 9.39 14.94
C ARG A 18 58.44 9.52 13.56
N LYS A 19 59.23 9.57 12.48
CA LYS A 19 58.71 9.60 11.11
C LYS A 19 57.94 8.32 10.78
N LYS A 20 58.49 7.14 11.09
CA LYS A 20 57.79 5.85 10.90
C LYS A 20 56.46 5.81 11.64
N THR A 21 56.44 6.18 12.92
CA THR A 21 55.21 6.21 13.73
C THR A 21 54.21 7.21 13.16
N GLN A 22 54.64 8.40 12.74
CA GLN A 22 53.76 9.37 12.09
C GLN A 22 53.19 8.85 10.77
N HIS A 23 54.01 8.22 9.91
CA HIS A 23 53.53 7.60 8.67
C HIS A 23 52.48 6.51 8.95
N GLN A 24 52.73 5.63 9.91
CA GLN A 24 51.77 4.60 10.31
C GLN A 24 50.46 5.20 10.87
N LEU A 25 50.54 6.28 11.63
CA LEU A 25 49.36 6.97 12.15
C LEU A 25 48.56 7.65 11.03
N VAL A 26 49.24 8.31 10.07
CA VAL A 26 48.60 8.93 8.91
C VAL A 26 47.96 7.88 8.02
N GLU A 27 48.62 6.75 7.77
CA GLU A 27 48.05 5.62 7.03
C GLU A 27 46.81 5.04 7.74
N ARG A 28 46.87 4.86 9.06
CA ARG A 28 45.72 4.42 9.86
C ARG A 28 44.57 5.43 9.80
N GLN A 29 44.85 6.72 9.90
CA GLN A 29 43.83 7.77 9.76
C GLN A 29 43.19 7.76 8.37
N GLN A 30 43.98 7.60 7.30
CA GLN A 30 43.46 7.50 5.94
C GLN A 30 42.57 6.26 5.76
N LYS A 31 43.01 5.11 6.27
CA LYS A 31 42.20 3.86 6.25
C LYS A 31 40.91 4.00 7.06
N ASN A 32 40.95 4.64 8.21
CA ASN A 32 39.76 4.87 9.04
C ASN A 32 38.78 5.85 8.38
N ARG A 33 39.27 6.88 7.67
CA ARG A 33 38.44 7.79 6.88
C ARG A 33 37.76 7.06 5.71
N PHE A 34 38.50 6.19 5.02
CA PHE A 34 37.97 5.36 3.93
C PHE A 34 36.92 4.36 4.45
N MET A 35 37.20 3.71 5.57
CA MET A 35 36.28 2.79 6.23
C MET A 35 35.01 3.51 6.72
N GLY A 36 35.12 4.74 7.23
CA GLY A 36 33.98 5.59 7.56
C GLY A 36 33.14 5.97 6.34
N ALA A 37 33.78 6.29 5.20
CA ALA A 37 33.09 6.58 3.95
C ALA A 37 32.32 5.35 3.43
N ILE A 38 32.90 4.16 3.52
CA ILE A 38 32.22 2.89 3.19
C ILE A 38 31.02 2.66 4.10
N LEU A 39 31.17 2.90 5.41
CA LEU A 39 30.09 2.71 6.37
C LEU A 39 28.90 3.63 6.09
N ILE A 40 29.17 4.90 5.74
CA ILE A 40 28.13 5.84 5.30
C ILE A 40 27.45 5.34 4.02
N LEU A 41 28.21 4.87 3.03
CA LEU A 41 27.67 4.32 1.78
C LEU A 41 26.75 3.12 2.06
N VAL A 42 27.16 2.20 2.93
CA VAL A 42 26.35 1.05 3.34
C VAL A 42 25.04 1.49 3.99
N ILE A 43 25.06 2.47 4.89
CA ILE A 43 23.84 3.02 5.51
C ILE A 43 22.90 3.60 4.45
N PHE A 44 23.43 4.37 3.49
CA PHE A 44 22.62 4.90 2.39
C PHE A 44 22.05 3.80 1.49
N LEU A 45 22.83 2.76 1.19
CA LEU A 45 22.41 1.63 0.38
C LEU A 45 21.26 0.85 1.05
N PHE A 46 21.24 0.77 2.37
CA PHE A 46 20.14 0.15 3.13
C PHE A 46 18.95 1.09 3.36
N MET A 47 19.14 2.42 3.44
CA MET A 47 18.04 3.38 3.57
C MET A 47 17.17 3.45 2.31
N LEU A 48 17.77 3.44 1.11
CA LEU A 48 17.03 3.57 -0.16
C LEU A 48 15.91 2.53 -0.36
N PRO A 49 16.12 1.21 -0.15
CA PRO A 49 15.05 0.23 -0.27
C PRO A 49 14.02 0.31 0.87
N ALA A 50 14.38 0.84 2.04
CA ALA A 50 13.46 0.96 3.18
C ALA A 50 12.29 1.93 2.90
N TYR A 51 12.51 2.99 2.11
CA TYR A 51 11.45 3.93 1.75
C TYR A 51 10.34 3.29 0.88
N ASN A 52 10.67 2.31 0.03
CA ASN A 52 9.69 1.63 -0.81
C ASN A 52 8.83 0.61 -0.05
N LEU A 53 9.33 0.10 1.08
CA LEU A 53 8.66 -0.98 1.82
C LEU A 53 7.37 -0.52 2.49
N VAL A 54 7.36 0.71 3.04
CA VAL A 54 6.21 1.25 3.76
C VAL A 54 5.02 1.51 2.83
N GLY A 55 5.27 2.06 1.64
CA GLY A 55 4.22 2.28 0.64
C GLY A 55 3.65 0.99 0.06
N THR A 56 4.48 -0.06 -0.03
CA THR A 56 4.03 -1.37 -0.55
C THR A 56 3.03 -2.02 0.41
N TYR A 57 3.24 -1.94 1.72
CA TYR A 57 2.35 -2.56 2.70
C TYR A 57 0.96 -1.90 2.73
N THR A 58 0.89 -0.57 2.64
CA THR A 58 -0.39 0.15 2.59
C THR A 58 -1.16 -0.15 1.30
N ASN A 59 -0.45 -0.31 0.18
CA ASN A 59 -1.07 -0.64 -1.09
C ASN A 59 -1.68 -2.05 -1.10
N ILE A 60 -1.01 -3.03 -0.47
CA ILE A 60 -1.51 -4.41 -0.38
C ILE A 60 -2.83 -4.45 0.41
N GLN A 61 -2.90 -3.81 1.58
CA GLN A 61 -4.14 -3.80 2.36
C GLN A 61 -5.31 -3.11 1.64
N GLN A 62 -5.02 -2.04 0.88
CA GLN A 62 -6.04 -1.38 0.07
C GLN A 62 -6.50 -2.27 -1.10
N GLN A 63 -5.60 -3.04 -1.71
CA GLN A 63 -5.95 -3.97 -2.78
C GLN A 63 -6.80 -5.14 -2.27
N GLU A 64 -6.50 -5.69 -1.08
CA GLU A 64 -7.33 -6.74 -0.47
C GLU A 64 -8.77 -6.25 -0.19
N LYS A 65 -8.93 -5.04 0.35
CA LYS A 65 -10.26 -4.45 0.57
C LYS A 65 -11.01 -4.24 -0.73
N LYS A 66 -10.34 -3.74 -1.77
CA LYS A 66 -10.93 -3.55 -3.11
C LYS A 66 -11.33 -4.88 -3.74
N LEU A 67 -10.54 -5.94 -3.55
CA LEU A 67 -10.88 -7.29 -4.04
C LEU A 67 -12.13 -7.82 -3.35
N ALA A 68 -12.22 -7.72 -2.03
CA ALA A 68 -13.40 -8.16 -1.28
C ALA A 68 -14.66 -7.37 -1.67
N GLU A 69 -14.54 -6.06 -1.87
CA GLU A 69 -15.64 -5.22 -2.35
C GLU A 69 -16.05 -5.60 -3.77
N LEU A 70 -15.08 -5.82 -4.66
CA LEU A 70 -15.34 -6.19 -6.05
C LEU A 70 -16.00 -7.57 -6.16
N GLU A 71 -15.57 -8.54 -5.34
CA GLU A 71 -16.16 -9.87 -5.28
C GLU A 71 -17.62 -9.80 -4.79
N LYS A 72 -17.89 -9.00 -3.75
CA LYS A 72 -19.25 -8.76 -3.27
C LYS A 72 -20.13 -8.13 -4.35
N ASN A 73 -19.63 -7.07 -5.00
CA ASN A 73 -20.35 -6.40 -6.08
C ASN A 73 -20.61 -7.34 -7.25
N TYR A 74 -19.65 -8.21 -7.57
CA TYR A 74 -19.81 -9.22 -8.61
C TYR A 74 -20.90 -10.24 -8.26
N GLU A 75 -20.95 -10.73 -7.01
CA GLU A 75 -22.02 -11.63 -6.55
C GLU A 75 -23.39 -10.97 -6.57
N GLU A 76 -23.49 -9.70 -6.16
CA GLU A 76 -24.74 -8.95 -6.18
C GLU A 76 -25.24 -8.75 -7.61
N LEU A 77 -24.35 -8.31 -8.51
CA LEU A 77 -24.68 -8.09 -9.91
C LEU A 77 -25.04 -9.39 -10.64
N THR A 78 -24.38 -10.50 -10.31
CA THR A 78 -24.76 -11.81 -10.88
C THR A 78 -26.09 -12.32 -10.34
N LYS A 79 -26.45 -12.00 -9.08
CA LYS A 79 -27.80 -12.28 -8.55
C LYS A 79 -28.86 -11.43 -9.25
N GLU A 80 -28.64 -10.12 -9.40
CA GLU A 80 -29.55 -9.24 -10.14
C GLU A 80 -29.72 -9.71 -11.58
N GLN A 81 -28.63 -10.02 -12.28
CA GLN A 81 -28.69 -10.51 -13.66
C GLN A 81 -29.52 -11.80 -13.78
N LYS A 82 -29.39 -12.73 -12.83
CA LYS A 82 -30.21 -13.95 -12.80
C LYS A 82 -31.68 -13.63 -12.57
N GLN A 83 -31.99 -12.75 -11.62
CA GLN A 83 -33.36 -12.33 -11.33
C GLN A 83 -34.00 -11.62 -12.53
N GLU A 84 -33.28 -10.71 -13.18
CA GLU A 84 -33.72 -10.04 -14.39
C GLU A 84 -33.92 -11.04 -15.54
N ALA A 85 -33.01 -11.97 -15.75
CA ALA A 85 -33.15 -13.00 -16.78
C ALA A 85 -34.37 -13.89 -16.53
N GLU A 86 -34.61 -14.30 -15.28
CA GLU A 86 -35.83 -15.02 -14.89
C GLU A 86 -37.08 -14.16 -15.11
N MET A 87 -37.04 -12.87 -14.77
CA MET A 87 -38.15 -11.95 -14.97
C MET A 87 -38.47 -11.81 -16.46
N VAL A 88 -37.45 -11.64 -17.32
CA VAL A 88 -37.61 -11.61 -18.77
C VAL A 88 -38.21 -12.92 -19.28
N ALA A 89 -37.77 -14.07 -18.77
CA ALA A 89 -38.34 -15.36 -19.13
C ALA A 89 -39.81 -15.49 -18.71
N LYS A 90 -40.17 -15.03 -17.51
CA LYS A 90 -41.56 -15.01 -17.02
C LYS A 90 -42.42 -14.03 -17.82
N LEU A 91 -41.89 -12.86 -18.18
CA LEU A 91 -42.60 -11.85 -18.99
C LEU A 91 -42.86 -12.28 -20.44
N LYS A 92 -42.12 -13.28 -20.97
CA LYS A 92 -42.47 -13.89 -22.27
C LYS A 92 -43.80 -14.65 -22.23
N ASN A 93 -44.26 -15.07 -21.05
CA ASN A 93 -45.57 -15.70 -20.89
C ASN A 93 -46.64 -14.61 -20.79
N GLU A 94 -47.57 -14.59 -21.75
CA GLU A 94 -48.64 -13.58 -21.83
C GLU A 94 -49.55 -13.54 -20.58
N GLU A 95 -49.83 -14.70 -19.97
CA GLU A 95 -50.65 -14.79 -18.77
C GLU A 95 -49.94 -14.15 -17.56
N TYR A 96 -48.64 -14.43 -17.42
CA TYR A 96 -47.81 -13.82 -16.39
C TYR A 96 -47.65 -12.32 -16.62
N ALA A 97 -47.40 -11.89 -17.86
CA ALA A 97 -47.28 -10.47 -18.23
C ALA A 97 -48.57 -9.70 -17.93
N ALA A 98 -49.74 -10.27 -18.28
CA ALA A 98 -51.03 -9.66 -17.94
C ALA A 98 -51.24 -9.56 -16.42
N LYS A 99 -50.95 -10.61 -15.66
CA LYS A 99 -51.02 -10.58 -14.18
C LYS A 99 -50.07 -9.55 -13.58
N TYR A 100 -48.84 -9.46 -14.08
CA TYR A 100 -47.84 -8.49 -13.64
C TYR A 100 -48.28 -7.05 -13.92
N VAL A 101 -48.81 -6.77 -15.11
CA VAL A 101 -49.30 -5.43 -15.47
C VAL A 101 -50.51 -5.04 -14.62
N ARG A 102 -51.45 -5.96 -14.40
CA ARG A 102 -52.58 -5.72 -13.48
C ARG A 102 -52.12 -5.43 -12.06
N ALA A 103 -51.17 -6.19 -11.52
CA ALA A 103 -50.67 -6.00 -10.17
C ALA A 103 -49.84 -4.71 -10.00
N LYS A 104 -48.91 -4.44 -10.94
CA LYS A 104 -47.96 -3.33 -10.83
C LYS A 104 -48.52 -1.98 -11.27
N TYR A 105 -49.34 -1.97 -12.31
CA TYR A 105 -49.89 -0.75 -12.91
C TYR A 105 -51.39 -0.59 -12.66
N GLN A 106 -51.99 -1.48 -11.86
CA GLN A 106 -53.42 -1.44 -11.54
C GLN A 106 -54.30 -1.45 -12.81
N TYR A 107 -53.82 -2.10 -13.86
CA TYR A 107 -54.52 -2.19 -15.13
C TYR A 107 -55.78 -3.06 -14.98
N SER A 108 -56.89 -2.61 -15.53
CA SER A 108 -58.14 -3.37 -15.58
C SER A 108 -58.77 -3.27 -16.97
N LYS A 109 -59.54 -4.28 -17.36
CA LYS A 109 -60.31 -4.29 -18.62
C LYS A 109 -61.66 -3.60 -18.43
N GLU A 110 -62.32 -3.26 -19.53
CA GLU A 110 -63.68 -2.71 -19.48
C GLU A 110 -64.62 -3.61 -18.66
N GLY A 111 -65.25 -3.02 -17.64
CA GLY A 111 -66.12 -3.72 -16.68
C GLY A 111 -65.42 -4.24 -15.40
N GLU A 112 -64.09 -4.17 -15.29
CA GLU A 112 -63.33 -4.53 -14.07
C GLU A 112 -63.12 -3.28 -13.17
N PHE A 113 -63.55 -3.33 -11.90
CA PHE A 113 -63.30 -2.27 -10.90
C PHE A 113 -62.07 -2.56 -10.05
N VAL A 114 -61.14 -1.60 -9.94
CA VAL A 114 -59.94 -1.70 -9.08
C VAL A 114 -60.17 -0.93 -7.78
N TYR A 115 -60.06 -1.61 -6.65
CA TYR A 115 -60.19 -1.01 -5.32
C TYR A 115 -58.81 -0.75 -4.70
N ASN A 116 -58.48 0.52 -4.49
CA ASN A 116 -57.30 0.91 -3.71
C ASN A 116 -57.69 1.06 -2.23
N ILE A 117 -57.25 0.12 -1.40
CA ILE A 117 -57.51 0.15 0.04
C ILE A 117 -56.47 1.08 0.70
N PRO A 118 -56.89 2.18 1.37
CA PRO A 118 -55.95 3.05 2.06
C PRO A 118 -55.29 2.30 3.23
N GLY A 119 -53.96 2.24 3.22
CA GLY A 119 -53.15 1.62 4.28
C GLY A 119 -52.46 0.30 3.92
N LEU A 120 -52.68 -0.26 2.71
CA LEU A 120 -51.83 -1.34 2.21
C LEU A 120 -50.51 -0.75 1.65
N PRO A 121 -49.33 -1.27 2.07
CA PRO A 121 -48.07 -0.85 1.48
C PRO A 121 -48.05 -1.19 -0.02
N LYS A 122 -47.59 -0.21 -0.83
CA LYS A 122 -47.37 -0.37 -2.28
C LYS A 122 -46.24 -1.34 -2.57
#